data_AF-A0A6B2FVI4-F1
#
_entry.id   AF-A0A6B2FVI4-F1
#
_cell.length_a   1.000
_cell.length_b   1.000
_cell.length_c   1.000
_cell.angle_alpha   90.00
_cell.angle_beta   90.00
_cell.angle_gamma   90.00
#
_symmetry.space_group_name_H-M   'P 1'
#
loop_
_entity.id
_entity.type
_entity.pdbx_description
1 polymer ?
#
loop_
_entity_poly.entity_id
_entity_poly.type
_entity_poly.pdbx_seq_one_letter_code
_entity_poly.pdbx_strand_id
1 'polypeptide(L)'
;MNSKKLLVVGDFISGSGLTQFIFNVFPYFDKKKLDIQCVGYGIDSKQETNIKCKKLGWHLDRVIPVTKNPLKHVKWWEKFFKKNDFDYIYFNYSSSWNYM
;
A
#
# COMPACT_ATOMS: atom_id res chain seq x y z
N MET A 1 -18.30 4.69 -17.17
CA MET A 1 -17.64 5.39 -16.06
C MET A 1 -16.19 4.92 -16.04
N ASN A 2 -15.22 5.82 -15.96
CA ASN A 2 -13.82 5.44 -15.77
C ASN A 2 -13.63 4.83 -14.38
N SER A 3 -12.81 3.78 -14.29
CA SER A 3 -12.42 3.20 -13.00
C SER A 3 -11.68 4.25 -12.17
N LYS A 4 -12.05 4.35 -10.90
CA LYS A 4 -11.41 5.26 -9.92
C LYS A 4 -10.18 4.59 -9.34
N LYS A 5 -9.13 5.36 -9.07
CA LYS A 5 -7.87 4.81 -8.53
C LYS A 5 -7.81 5.00 -7.02
N LEU A 6 -7.66 3.90 -6.29
CA LEU A 6 -7.53 3.86 -4.83
C LEU A 6 -6.11 3.44 -4.45
N LEU A 7 -5.48 4.26 -3.62
CA LEU A 7 -4.25 3.91 -2.92
C LEU A 7 -4.57 3.32 -1.55
N VAL A 8 -4.06 2.13 -1.25
CA VAL A 8 -4.13 1.51 0.08
C VAL A 8 -2.74 1.49 0.70
N VAL A 9 -2.55 2.24 1.78
CA VAL A 9 -1.28 2.29 2.51
C VAL A 9 -1.39 1.48 3.79
N GLY A 10 -0.47 0.53 3.96
CA GLY A 10 -0.41 -0.38 5.09
C GLY A 10 1.01 -0.88 5.32
N ASP A 11 1.16 -1.85 6.21
CA ASP A 11 2.43 -2.55 6.39
C ASP A 11 2.68 -3.56 5.26
N PHE A 12 1.68 -4.36 4.90
CA PHE A 12 1.84 -5.47 3.95
C PHE A 12 2.98 -6.41 4.38
N ILE A 13 2.89 -6.90 5.62
CA ILE A 13 3.82 -7.86 6.22
C ILE A 13 3.05 -9.13 6.60
N SER A 14 3.60 -10.31 6.26
CA SER A 14 3.01 -11.59 6.63
C SER A 14 2.76 -11.70 8.14
N GLY A 15 1.54 -12.06 8.51
CA GLY A 15 1.11 -12.20 9.90
C GLY A 15 0.63 -10.91 10.57
N SER A 16 0.68 -9.76 9.89
CA SER A 16 0.09 -8.53 10.42
C SER A 16 -1.45 -8.59 10.37
N GLY A 17 -2.08 -8.23 11.49
CA GLY A 17 -3.54 -8.06 11.57
C GLY A 17 -4.06 -6.96 10.65
N LEU A 18 -3.30 -5.89 10.45
CA LEU A 18 -3.65 -4.82 9.51
C LEU A 18 -3.62 -5.32 8.06
N THR A 19 -2.54 -6.02 7.69
CA THR A 19 -2.42 -6.65 6.38
C THR A 19 -3.59 -7.62 6.14
N GLN A 20 -3.96 -8.40 7.16
CA GLN A 20 -5.08 -9.34 7.07
C GLN A 20 -6.42 -8.61 6.91
N PHE A 21 -6.66 -7.53 7.65
CA PHE A 21 -7.83 -6.65 7.46
C PHE A 21 -7.90 -6.13 6.02
N ILE A 22 -6.81 -5.58 5.49
CA ILE A 22 -6.75 -5.04 4.13
C ILE A 22 -7.17 -6.13 3.13
N PHE A 23 -6.60 -7.32 3.26
CA PHE A 23 -6.93 -8.43 2.37
C PHE A 23 -8.29 -9.08 2.60
N ASN A 24 -8.99 -8.75 3.68
CA ASN A 24 -10.34 -9.24 3.95
C ASN A 24 -11.42 -8.22 3.57
N VAL A 25 -11.06 -6.97 3.29
CA VAL A 25 -12.04 -5.90 2.98
C VAL A 25 -11.95 -5.48 1.51
N PHE A 26 -10.78 -5.02 1.09
CA PHE A 26 -10.62 -4.38 -0.22
C PHE A 26 -10.82 -5.32 -1.43
N PRO A 27 -10.57 -6.65 -1.38
CA PRO A 27 -10.82 -7.51 -2.53
C PRO A 27 -12.30 -7.64 -2.93
N TYR A 28 -13.22 -7.32 -2.03
CA TYR A 28 -14.66 -7.36 -2.29
C TYR A 28 -15.18 -6.12 -3.01
N PHE A 29 -14.33 -5.12 -3.23
CA PHE A 29 -14.70 -3.92 -3.97
C PHE A 29 -14.85 -4.23 -5.46
N ASP A 30 -15.76 -3.54 -6.14
CA ASP A 30 -16.02 -3.73 -7.56
C ASP A 30 -14.81 -3.33 -8.40
N LYS A 31 -14.09 -4.32 -8.93
CA LYS A 31 -12.89 -4.15 -9.76
C LYS A 31 -13.13 -3.38 -11.06
N LYS A 32 -14.38 -3.26 -11.52
CA LYS A 32 -14.73 -2.44 -12.70
C LYS A 32 -14.85 -0.96 -12.34
N LYS A 33 -15.01 -0.64 -11.06
CA LYS A 33 -15.18 0.72 -10.53
C LYS A 33 -13.94 1.23 -9.81
N LEU A 34 -13.14 0.33 -9.22
CA LEU A 34 -11.96 0.68 -8.42
C LEU A 34 -10.74 -0.13 -8.84
N ASP A 35 -9.69 0.58 -9.24
CA ASP A 35 -8.33 0.08 -9.43
C ASP A 35 -7.51 0.33 -8.16
N ILE A 36 -6.86 -0.71 -7.65
CA ILE A 36 -6.20 -0.68 -6.33
C ILE A 36 -4.68 -0.80 -6.50
N GLN A 37 -3.97 0.19 -6.00
CA GLN A 37 -2.53 0.18 -5.81
C GLN A 37 -2.22 0.25 -4.33
N CYS A 38 -1.13 -0.41 -3.93
CA CYS A 38 -0.75 -0.57 -2.55
C CYS A 38 0.63 0.03 -2.28
N VAL A 39 0.81 0.63 -1.11
CA VAL A 39 2.13 0.97 -0.57
C VAL A 39 2.32 0.29 0.76
N GLY A 40 3.39 -0.49 0.88
CA GLY A 40 3.77 -1.22 2.08
C GLY A 40 4.96 -0.61 2.79
N TYR A 41 4.87 -0.52 4.12
CA TYR A 41 6.00 -0.27 5.00
C TYR A 41 6.74 -1.57 5.37
N GLY A 42 8.04 -1.47 5.65
CA GLY A 42 8.84 -2.63 6.08
C GLY A 42 9.12 -3.64 4.96
N ILE A 43 9.69 -4.78 5.35
CA ILE A 43 10.11 -5.86 4.45
C ILE A 43 9.35 -7.12 4.84
N ASP A 44 8.60 -7.67 3.89
CA ASP A 44 7.94 -8.97 4.04
C ASP A 44 8.90 -10.10 3.63
N SER A 45 9.61 -10.67 4.60
CA SER A 45 10.61 -11.72 4.36
C SER A 45 10.01 -12.99 3.74
N LYS A 46 8.73 -13.28 4.00
CA LYS A 46 8.01 -14.44 3.45
C LYS A 46 7.43 -14.18 2.06
N GLN A 47 7.39 -12.92 1.62
CA GLN A 47 6.82 -12.47 0.35
C GLN A 47 5.35 -12.85 0.08
N GLU A 48 4.60 -13.32 1.08
CA GLU A 48 3.23 -13.79 0.88
C GLU A 48 2.32 -12.63 0.46
N THR A 49 2.59 -11.43 0.98
CA THR A 49 1.83 -10.23 0.64
C THR A 49 2.04 -9.80 -0.81
N ASN A 50 3.26 -9.92 -1.34
CA ASN A 50 3.56 -9.65 -2.75
C ASN A 50 2.82 -10.64 -3.65
N ILE A 51 2.84 -11.94 -3.31
CA ILE A 51 2.13 -12.99 -4.05
C ILE A 51 0.62 -12.72 -4.03
N LYS A 52 0.06 -12.33 -2.88
CA LYS A 52 -1.37 -12.06 -2.72
C LYS A 52 -1.80 -10.82 -3.50
N CYS A 53 -1.04 -9.72 -3.43
CA CYS A 53 -1.28 -8.54 -4.26
C CYS A 53 -1.26 -8.89 -5.75
N LYS A 54 -0.24 -9.64 -6.22
CA LYS A 54 -0.16 -10.08 -7.62
C LYS A 54 -1.37 -10.91 -8.05
N LYS A 55 -1.84 -11.84 -7.22
CA LYS A 55 -3.06 -12.65 -7.48
C LYS A 55 -4.32 -11.79 -7.56
N LEU A 56 -4.38 -10.71 -6.79
CA LEU A 56 -5.51 -9.77 -6.79
C LEU A 56 -5.45 -8.77 -7.96
N GLY A 57 -4.31 -8.69 -8.66
CA GLY A 57 -4.05 -7.70 -9.69
C GLY A 57 -3.60 -6.35 -9.13
N TRP A 58 -3.19 -6.30 -7.85
CA TRP A 58 -2.75 -5.08 -7.18
C TRP A 58 -1.24 -4.89 -7.35
N HIS A 59 -0.85 -3.68 -7.72
CA HIS A 59 0.55 -3.28 -7.71
C HIS A 59 0.95 -2.87 -6.29
N LEU A 60 2.05 -3.43 -5.77
CA LEU A 60 2.54 -3.15 -4.41
C LEU A 60 3.93 -2.52 -4.47
N ASP A 61 4.00 -1.25 -4.10
CA ASP A 61 5.25 -0.53 -3.90
C ASP A 61 5.71 -0.62 -2.43
N ARG A 62 7.02 -0.48 -2.21
CA ARG A 62 7.60 -0.43 -0.86
C ARG A 62 8.22 0.94 -0.61
N VAL A 63 7.77 1.61 0.44
CA VAL A 63 8.32 2.90 0.84
C VAL A 63 9.55 2.71 1.73
N ILE A 64 10.50 3.64 1.63
CA ILE A 64 11.67 3.68 2.53
C ILE A 64 11.17 4.04 3.94
N PRO A 65 11.46 3.25 5.00
CA PRO A 65 11.06 3.60 6.37
C PRO A 65 11.59 4.98 6.78
N VAL A 66 10.77 5.80 7.43
CA VAL A 66 11.17 7.16 7.84
C VAL A 66 12.29 7.13 8.89
N THR A 67 12.30 6.14 9.79
CA THR A 67 13.41 5.84 10.73
C THR A 67 14.76 5.61 10.08
N LYS A 68 14.81 5.10 8.84
CA LYS A 68 16.10 4.88 8.13
C LYS A 68 16.65 6.16 7.53
N ASN A 69 15.80 6.98 6.93
CA ASN A 69 16.19 8.26 6.34
C ASN A 69 14.95 9.14 6.07
N PRO A 70 14.65 10.12 6.92
CA PRO A 70 13.43 10.93 6.80
C PRO A 70 13.35 11.72 5.50
N LEU A 71 14.47 12.29 5.06
CA LEU A 71 14.52 13.08 3.81
C LEU A 71 14.24 12.20 2.58
N LYS A 72 14.80 10.99 2.54
CA LYS A 72 14.51 10.04 1.45
C LYS A 72 13.08 9.51 1.51
N HIS A 73 12.51 9.33 2.69
CA HIS A 73 11.11 8.95 2.86
C HIS A 73 10.17 9.99 2.24
N VAL A 74 10.33 11.26 2.62
CA VAL A 74 9.52 12.36 2.07
C VAL A 74 9.73 12.50 0.56
N LYS A 75 10.97 12.47 0.08
CA LYS A 75 11.27 12.51 -1.37
C LYS A 75 10.72 11.32 -2.13
N TRP A 76 10.59 10.15 -1.50
CA TRP A 76 9.98 8.98 -2.12
C TRP A 76 8.49 9.20 -2.32
N TRP A 77 7.77 9.65 -1.29
CA TRP A 77 6.33 9.98 -1.41
C TRP A 77 6.08 11.08 -2.42
N GLU A 78 6.88 12.15 -2.42
CA GLU A 78 6.79 13.23 -3.40
C GLU A 78 6.92 12.69 -4.84
N LYS A 79 7.94 11.86 -5.10
CA LYS A 79 8.12 11.23 -6.42
C LYS A 79 7.02 10.25 -6.78
N PHE A 80 6.50 9.52 -5.80
CA PHE A 80 5.42 8.56 -5.97
C PHE A 80 4.13 9.26 -6.43
N PHE A 81 3.72 10.32 -5.72
CA PHE A 81 2.52 11.09 -6.08
C PHE A 81 2.69 11.94 -7.33
N LYS A 82 3.91 12.39 -7.69
CA LYS A 82 4.14 13.04 -9.00
C LYS A 82 3.91 12.10 -10.20
N LYS A 83 4.02 10.78 -9.99
CA LYS A 83 3.86 9.77 -11.05
C LYS A 83 2.51 9.07 -11.02
N ASN A 84 1.80 9.17 -9.91
CA ASN A 84 0.56 8.45 -9.68
C ASN A 84 -0.48 9.42 -9.14
N ASP A 85 -1.57 9.56 -9.89
CA ASP A 85 -2.74 10.29 -9.46
C ASP A 85 -3.77 9.31 -8.86
N PHE A 86 -4.39 9.68 -7.75
CA PHE A 86 -5.33 8.83 -7.02
C PHE A 86 -6.58 9.62 -6.67
N ASP A 87 -7.75 9.04 -6.94
CA ASP A 87 -9.02 9.62 -6.51
C ASP A 87 -9.23 9.46 -5.01
N TYR A 88 -8.73 8.37 -4.44
CA TYR A 88 -8.90 8.02 -3.03
C TYR A 88 -7.60 7.50 -2.43
N ILE A 89 -7.36 7.85 -1.17
CA ILE A 89 -6.24 7.31 -0.38
C ILE A 89 -6.79 6.79 0.94
N TYR A 90 -6.68 5.48 1.14
CA TYR A 90 -6.83 4.87 2.46
C TYR A 90 -5.44 4.76 3.09
N PHE A 91 -5.18 5.60 4.09
CA PHE A 91 -3.92 5.59 4.81
C PHE A 91 -4.13 5.03 6.21
N ASN A 92 -3.56 3.87 6.50
CA ASN A 92 -3.58 3.36 7.86
C ASN A 92 -2.48 4.02 8.69
N TYR A 93 -2.86 4.79 9.72
CA TYR A 93 -1.91 5.54 10.55
C TYR A 93 -0.88 4.65 11.27
N SER A 94 -1.29 3.49 11.82
CA SER A 94 -0.35 2.63 12.55
C SER A 94 0.71 1.99 11.65
N SER A 95 0.45 1.94 10.33
CA SER A 95 1.44 1.46 9.37
C SER A 95 2.70 2.32 9.27
N SER A 96 2.60 3.64 9.51
CA SER A 96 3.77 4.52 9.53
C SER A 96 4.37 4.66 10.93
N TRP A 97 3.56 4.52 11.98
CA TRP A 97 3.99 4.68 13.39
C TRP A 97 5.10 3.71 13.79
N ASN A 98 5.03 2.45 13.37
CA ASN A 98 6.08 1.46 13.66
C ASN A 98 7.43 1.79 12.98
N TYR A 99 7.44 2.80 12.12
CA TYR A 99 8.61 3.19 11.34
C TYR A 99 8.94 4.68 11.47
N MET A 100 8.26 5.42 12.35
CA MET A 100 8.60 6.77 12.84
C MET A 100 9.47 6.68 14.09
#